data_AF-A0A947BMX5-F1
#
_entry.id   AF-A0A947BMX5-F1
#
_cell.length_a   1.000
_cell.length_b   1.000
_cell.length_c   1.000
_cell.angle_alpha   90.00
_cell.angle_beta   90.00
_cell.angle_gamma   90.00
#
_symmetry.space_group_name_H-M   'P 1'
#
loop_
_entity.id
_entity.type
_entity.pdbx_description
1 polymer ?
#
loop_
_entity_poly.entity_id
_entity_poly.type
_entity_poly.pdbx_seq_one_letter_code
_entity_poly.pdbx_strand_id
1 'polypeptide(L)'
;MVKRRNRARGRRLRRYVTTVLVIVMLASIALTLPWRWLDPPTTAFILQDRFNNKGNIHQRWVSLSEISPALPIAIVAAEDQKFPHHHGFDFQSISRALNEARGRRRGASTISQQLAKNLYLWSGRSLFRKALEAYFTVLIEFTWPKRRILEVYLNVVEFGPGIYGADAASRSFFAKPPGQITPREAALLAAVLPSPKRMSVPRPSEYVQMRSAEIEAAVRALGGPGYLAQL
;
A
#
# COMPACT_ATOMS: atom_id res chain seq x y z
N MET A 1 -36.91 39.75 16.48
CA MET A 1 -35.46 39.77 16.81
C MET A 1 -34.79 38.38 16.86
N VAL A 2 -35.45 37.32 17.35
CA VAL A 2 -34.89 35.97 17.54
C VAL A 2 -34.38 35.28 16.25
N LYS A 3 -35.11 35.39 15.13
CA LYS A 3 -34.72 34.81 13.82
C LYS A 3 -33.37 35.33 13.26
N ARG A 4 -33.03 36.61 13.49
CA ARG A 4 -31.73 37.19 13.04
C ARG A 4 -30.55 36.67 13.88
N ARG A 5 -30.75 36.43 15.18
CA ARG A 5 -29.75 35.93 16.11
C ARG A 5 -29.40 34.45 15.84
N ASN A 6 -30.40 33.62 15.49
CA ASN A 6 -30.18 32.24 15.05
C ASN A 6 -29.45 32.14 13.71
N ARG A 7 -29.74 33.02 12.74
CA ARG A 7 -29.00 33.10 11.47
C ARG A 7 -27.56 33.58 11.63
N ALA A 8 -27.25 34.37 12.66
CA ALA A 8 -25.89 34.80 12.98
C ALA A 8 -25.08 33.68 13.67
N ARG A 9 -25.69 32.94 14.60
CA ARG A 9 -25.09 31.75 15.23
C ARG A 9 -24.79 30.65 14.21
N GLY A 10 -25.72 30.35 13.30
CA GLY A 10 -25.51 29.36 12.22
C GLY A 10 -24.37 29.74 11.27
N ARG A 11 -24.22 31.04 10.94
CA ARG A 11 -23.09 31.52 10.11
C ARG A 11 -21.74 31.42 10.83
N ARG A 12 -21.69 31.68 12.15
CA ARG A 12 -20.46 31.52 12.95
C ARG A 12 -20.07 30.05 13.10
N LEU A 13 -21.03 29.17 13.38
CA LEU A 13 -20.79 27.73 13.47
C LEU A 13 -20.29 27.16 12.14
N ARG A 14 -20.92 27.53 11.02
CA ARG A 14 -20.48 27.12 9.68
C ARG A 14 -19.05 27.57 9.41
N ARG A 15 -18.71 28.83 9.70
CA ARG A 15 -17.34 29.34 9.54
C ARG A 15 -16.34 28.53 10.37
N TYR A 16 -16.64 28.28 11.64
CA TYR A 16 -15.77 27.49 12.52
C TYR A 16 -15.54 26.08 11.97
N VAL A 17 -16.61 25.36 11.60
CA VAL A 17 -16.50 24.01 11.02
C VAL A 17 -15.69 24.03 9.73
N THR A 18 -15.96 24.98 8.82
CA THR A 18 -15.19 25.10 7.57
C THR A 18 -13.71 25.39 7.85
N THR A 19 -13.40 26.30 8.78
CA THR A 19 -12.02 26.60 9.16
C THR A 19 -11.32 25.37 9.73
N VAL A 20 -11.96 24.62 10.62
CA VAL A 20 -11.39 23.37 11.16
C VAL A 20 -11.14 22.36 10.05
N LEU A 21 -12.09 22.15 9.13
CA LEU A 21 -11.92 21.22 8.01
C LEU A 21 -10.77 21.63 7.10
N VAL A 22 -10.64 22.92 6.78
CA VAL A 22 -9.53 23.45 5.98
C VAL A 22 -8.19 23.24 6.70
N ILE A 23 -8.12 23.52 8.01
CA ILE A 23 -6.90 23.29 8.79
C ILE A 23 -6.51 21.81 8.78
N VAL A 24 -7.45 20.90 9.01
CA VAL A 24 -7.21 19.45 8.97
C VAL A 24 -6.73 19.01 7.59
N MET A 25 -7.35 19.52 6.53
CA MET A 25 -6.95 19.24 5.16
C MET A 25 -5.52 19.72 4.89
N LEU A 26 -5.21 20.99 5.18
CA LEU A 26 -3.88 21.57 4.99
C LEU A 26 -2.83 20.84 5.84
N ALA A 27 -3.13 20.50 7.08
CA ALA A 27 -2.25 19.72 7.95
C ALA A 27 -1.97 18.32 7.37
N SER A 28 -2.99 17.64 6.84
CA SER A 28 -2.82 16.33 6.21
C SER A 28 -1.99 16.41 4.92
N ILE A 29 -2.15 17.47 4.12
CA ILE A 29 -1.30 17.73 2.95
C ILE A 29 0.13 17.99 3.40
N ALA A 30 0.35 18.86 4.38
CA ALA A 30 1.67 19.17 4.92
C ALA A 30 2.36 17.93 5.52
N LEU A 31 1.59 16.99 6.08
CA LEU A 31 2.10 15.71 6.57
C LEU A 31 2.43 14.72 5.45
N THR A 32 1.68 14.74 4.33
CA THR A 32 1.80 13.73 3.26
C THR A 32 2.79 14.13 2.18
N LEU A 33 2.84 15.42 1.85
CA LEU A 33 3.63 15.96 0.76
C LEU A 33 5.15 15.74 0.91
N PRO A 34 5.77 15.84 2.11
CA PRO A 34 7.21 15.61 2.26
C PRO A 34 7.65 14.22 1.82
N TRP A 35 6.82 13.20 2.06
CA TRP A 35 7.14 11.81 1.71
C TRP A 35 7.20 11.54 0.19
N ARG A 36 6.75 12.50 -0.62
CA ARG A 36 6.99 12.51 -2.07
C ARG A 36 8.49 12.48 -2.39
N TRP A 37 9.31 13.12 -1.58
CA TRP A 37 10.76 13.26 -1.80
C TRP A 37 11.59 12.63 -0.68
N LEU A 38 11.05 12.55 0.53
CA LEU A 38 11.73 12.01 1.71
C LEU A 38 11.23 10.63 2.04
N ASP A 39 12.13 9.77 2.50
CA ASP A 39 11.83 8.41 2.86
C ASP A 39 11.15 8.36 4.24
N PRO A 40 9.92 7.83 4.35
CA PRO A 40 9.26 7.70 5.64
C PRO A 40 10.09 6.82 6.57
N PRO A 41 10.56 7.33 7.72
CA PRO A 41 11.41 6.55 8.62
C PRO A 41 10.66 5.37 9.26
N THR A 42 9.34 5.47 9.33
CA THR A 42 8.45 4.44 9.88
C THR A 42 7.02 4.67 9.37
N THR A 43 6.12 3.74 9.67
CA THR A 43 4.69 3.84 9.38
C THR A 43 3.85 3.56 10.62
N ALA A 44 2.56 3.89 10.58
CA ALA A 44 1.64 3.55 11.65
C ALA A 44 1.59 2.03 11.92
N PHE A 45 1.68 1.20 10.88
CA PHE A 45 1.75 -0.27 11.01
C PHE A 45 3.05 -0.72 11.67
N ILE A 46 4.20 -0.21 11.21
CA ILE A 46 5.51 -0.56 11.77
C ILE A 46 5.58 -0.14 13.24
N LEU A 47 5.09 1.05 13.60
CA LEU A 47 5.02 1.50 14.98
C LEU A 47 4.14 0.58 15.84
N GLN A 48 2.95 0.23 15.34
CA GLN A 48 2.06 -0.68 16.04
C GLN A 48 2.70 -2.06 16.26
N ASP A 49 3.37 -2.60 15.24
CA ASP A 49 4.03 -3.90 15.32
C ASP A 49 5.25 -3.87 16.23
N ARG A 50 6.01 -2.76 16.28
CA ARG A 50 7.09 -2.56 17.29
C ARG A 50 6.57 -2.70 18.72
N PHE A 51 5.40 -2.14 19.03
CA PHE A 51 4.79 -2.29 20.36
C PHE A 51 4.33 -3.72 20.63
N ASN A 52 3.73 -4.39 19.64
CA ASN A 52 3.18 -5.74 19.80
C ASN A 52 4.28 -6.83 19.85
N ASN A 53 5.31 -6.71 19.02
CA ASN A 53 6.39 -7.69 18.86
C ASN A 53 7.66 -7.34 19.65
N LYS A 54 7.54 -6.51 20.69
CA LYS A 54 8.64 -6.10 21.59
C LYS A 54 9.89 -5.60 20.85
N GLY A 55 9.70 -4.89 19.73
CA GLY A 55 10.77 -4.27 18.97
C GLY A 55 11.52 -5.17 17.98
N ASN A 56 11.14 -6.45 17.79
CA ASN A 56 11.79 -7.30 16.80
C ASN A 56 11.30 -7.00 15.38
N ILE A 57 11.74 -5.86 14.84
CA ILE A 57 11.36 -5.35 13.52
C ILE A 57 12.61 -5.14 12.68
N HIS A 58 12.63 -5.76 11.51
CA HIS A 58 13.64 -5.58 10.48
C HIS A 58 13.08 -4.70 9.38
N GLN A 59 13.67 -3.52 9.22
CA GLN A 59 13.35 -2.59 8.15
C GLN A 59 14.65 -1.98 7.63
N ARG A 60 14.82 -1.98 6.31
CA ARG A 60 15.87 -1.22 5.65
C ARG A 60 15.31 -0.58 4.39
N TRP A 61 15.53 0.72 4.27
CA TRP A 61 15.15 1.48 3.09
C TRP A 61 16.09 1.17 1.93
N VAL A 62 15.54 1.05 0.73
CA VAL A 62 16.28 0.89 -0.52
C VAL A 62 15.56 1.64 -1.65
N SER A 63 16.31 2.29 -2.53
CA SER A 63 15.72 2.97 -3.68
C SER A 63 15.16 1.96 -4.68
N LEU A 64 14.12 2.33 -5.43
CA LEU A 64 13.49 1.45 -6.41
C LEU A 64 14.47 1.01 -7.51
N SER A 65 15.48 1.82 -7.82
CA SER A 65 16.55 1.49 -8.77
C SER A 65 17.49 0.39 -8.29
N GLU A 66 17.60 0.16 -6.99
CA GLU A 66 18.45 -0.87 -6.39
C GLU A 66 17.69 -2.18 -6.14
N ILE A 67 16.38 -2.19 -6.35
CA ILE A 67 15.54 -3.38 -6.29
C ILE A 67 15.55 -4.06 -7.67
N SER A 68 15.70 -5.38 -7.69
CA SER A 68 15.55 -6.18 -8.91
C SER A 68 14.20 -5.84 -9.57
N PRO A 69 14.16 -5.51 -10.87
CA PRO A 69 12.93 -5.08 -11.53
C PRO A 69 11.85 -6.17 -11.56
N ALA A 70 12.23 -7.42 -11.26
CA ALA A 70 11.30 -8.52 -11.11
C ALA A 70 10.35 -8.36 -9.91
N LEU A 71 10.78 -7.74 -8.81
CA LEU A 71 9.94 -7.59 -7.62
C LEU A 71 8.83 -6.55 -7.80
N PRO A 72 9.09 -5.30 -8.23
CA PRO A 72 8.03 -4.33 -8.43
C PRO A 72 6.96 -4.83 -9.41
N ILE A 73 7.36 -5.48 -10.52
CA ILE A 73 6.38 -6.03 -11.47
C ILE A 73 5.62 -7.23 -10.93
N ALA A 74 6.24 -8.12 -10.14
CA ALA A 74 5.54 -9.22 -9.49
C ALA A 74 4.48 -8.73 -8.51
N ILE A 75 4.79 -7.67 -7.77
CA ILE A 75 3.88 -7.03 -6.80
C ILE A 75 2.70 -6.38 -7.52
N VAL A 76 2.96 -5.61 -8.58
CA VAL A 76 1.91 -5.06 -9.44
C VAL A 76 1.06 -6.17 -10.05
N ALA A 77 1.67 -7.25 -10.56
CA ALA A 77 0.93 -8.38 -11.13
C ALA A 77 0.04 -9.11 -10.12
N ALA A 78 0.49 -9.20 -8.87
CA ALA A 78 -0.18 -9.92 -7.79
C ALA A 78 -1.31 -9.11 -7.14
N GLU A 79 -1.07 -7.82 -6.88
CA GLU A 79 -1.92 -6.96 -6.06
C GLU A 79 -2.77 -5.99 -6.90
N ASP A 80 -2.23 -5.47 -8.01
CA ASP A 80 -2.84 -4.33 -8.71
C ASP A 80 -2.38 -4.19 -10.17
N GLN A 81 -2.88 -5.07 -11.04
CA GLN A 81 -2.41 -5.15 -12.44
C GLN A 81 -2.62 -3.86 -13.24
N LYS A 82 -3.59 -3.02 -12.86
CA LYS A 82 -3.89 -1.75 -13.54
C LYS A 82 -3.26 -0.54 -12.85
N PHE A 83 -2.31 -0.75 -11.94
CA PHE A 83 -1.68 0.29 -11.14
C PHE A 83 -1.27 1.57 -11.91
N PRO A 84 -0.67 1.51 -13.11
CA PRO A 84 -0.31 2.71 -13.88
C PRO A 84 -1.52 3.49 -14.42
N HIS A 85 -2.68 2.84 -14.56
CA HIS A 85 -3.82 3.35 -15.33
C HIS A 85 -4.96 3.92 -14.48
N HIS A 86 -4.90 3.82 -13.16
CA HIS A 86 -5.92 4.39 -12.26
C HIS A 86 -5.32 5.41 -11.29
N HIS A 87 -6.17 6.19 -10.60
CA HIS A 87 -5.77 7.16 -9.58
C HIS A 87 -6.21 6.69 -8.19
N GLY A 88 -5.61 5.59 -7.72
CA GLY A 88 -5.88 5.00 -6.40
C GLY A 88 -7.03 4.01 -6.29
N PHE A 89 -7.96 3.99 -7.23
CA PHE A 89 -9.10 3.07 -7.18
C PHE A 89 -9.31 2.40 -8.54
N ASP A 90 -9.35 1.06 -8.57
CA ASP A 90 -9.78 0.31 -9.74
C ASP A 90 -11.30 0.11 -9.68
N PHE A 91 -12.05 1.10 -10.15
CA PHE A 91 -13.51 1.05 -10.20
C PHE A 91 -14.04 -0.13 -11.03
N GLN A 92 -13.33 -0.53 -12.10
CA GLN A 92 -13.74 -1.68 -12.90
C GLN A 92 -13.61 -2.98 -12.12
N SER A 93 -12.54 -3.15 -11.34
CA SER A 93 -12.37 -4.31 -10.46
C SER A 93 -13.34 -4.30 -9.30
N ILE A 94 -13.68 -3.11 -8.76
CA ILE A 94 -14.73 -2.96 -7.75
C ILE A 94 -16.10 -3.38 -8.33
N SER A 95 -16.48 -2.88 -9.51
CA SER A 95 -17.74 -3.25 -10.17
C SER A 95 -17.79 -4.74 -10.48
N ARG A 96 -16.69 -5.33 -10.97
CA ARG A 96 -16.60 -6.78 -11.20
C ARG A 96 -16.75 -7.56 -9.90
N ALA A 97 -16.05 -7.19 -8.83
CA ALA A 97 -16.15 -7.86 -7.54
C ALA A 97 -17.55 -7.78 -6.91
N LEU A 98 -18.27 -6.67 -7.11
CA LEU A 98 -19.67 -6.52 -6.69
C LEU A 98 -20.62 -7.41 -7.50
N ASN A 99 -20.37 -7.57 -8.80
CA ASN A 99 -21.17 -8.44 -9.67
C ASN A 99 -20.85 -9.93 -9.46
N GLU A 100 -19.61 -10.26 -9.13
CA GLU A 100 -19.13 -11.61 -8.78
C GLU A 100 -19.45 -12.01 -7.32
N ALA A 101 -20.08 -11.13 -6.54
CA ALA A 101 -20.39 -11.32 -5.11
C ALA A 101 -21.33 -12.51 -4.79
N ARG A 102 -21.69 -13.34 -5.79
CA ARG A 102 -22.33 -14.65 -5.59
C ARG A 102 -21.36 -15.81 -5.27
N GLY A 103 -20.03 -15.63 -5.27
CA GLY A 103 -19.13 -16.79 -5.05
C GLY A 103 -17.80 -16.58 -4.32
N ARG A 104 -17.11 -15.45 -4.46
CA ARG A 104 -15.79 -15.28 -3.81
C ARG A 104 -15.39 -13.81 -3.70
N ARG A 105 -15.44 -13.25 -2.48
CA ARG A 105 -15.05 -11.86 -2.22
C ARG A 105 -13.53 -11.70 -2.32
N ARG A 106 -13.00 -11.39 -3.50
CA ARG A 106 -11.64 -10.88 -3.65
C ARG A 106 -11.59 -9.47 -3.03
N GLY A 107 -10.72 -9.26 -2.05
CA GLY A 107 -10.48 -7.94 -1.49
C GLY A 107 -9.66 -7.11 -2.48
N ALA A 108 -10.32 -6.31 -3.31
CA ALA A 108 -9.69 -5.53 -4.37
C ALA A 108 -9.16 -4.17 -3.86
N SER A 109 -8.29 -4.17 -2.83
CA SER A 109 -7.59 -2.94 -2.44
C SER A 109 -6.36 -2.74 -3.33
N THR A 110 -6.26 -1.58 -3.98
CA THR A 110 -5.11 -1.19 -4.82
C THR A 110 -3.84 -1.01 -3.98
N ILE A 111 -2.67 -0.96 -4.64
CA ILE A 111 -1.39 -0.67 -3.98
C ILE A 111 -1.46 0.64 -3.19
N SER A 112 -2.07 1.68 -3.77
CA SER A 112 -2.20 3.00 -3.14
C SER A 112 -3.11 2.98 -1.91
N GLN A 113 -4.20 2.21 -1.93
CA GLN A 113 -5.05 2.00 -0.75
C GLN A 113 -4.33 1.26 0.36
N GLN A 114 -3.57 0.22 -0.01
CA GLN A 114 -2.77 -0.53 0.94
C GLN A 114 -1.65 0.33 1.55
N LEU A 115 -0.99 1.17 0.74
CA LEU A 115 0.01 2.12 1.21
C LEU A 115 -0.61 3.15 2.17
N ALA A 116 -1.73 3.77 1.81
CA ALA A 116 -2.44 4.73 2.66
C ALA A 116 -2.79 4.11 4.03
N LYS A 117 -3.27 2.86 4.02
CA LYS A 117 -3.56 2.09 5.23
C LYS A 117 -2.31 1.87 6.08
N ASN A 118 -1.21 1.43 5.47
CA ASN A 118 0.03 1.10 6.18
C ASN A 118 0.68 2.36 6.78
N LEU A 119 0.77 3.43 5.97
CA LEU A 119 1.48 4.66 6.31
C LEU A 119 0.80 5.42 7.45
N TYR A 120 -0.53 5.60 7.37
CA TYR A 120 -1.26 6.52 8.26
C TYR A 120 -2.21 5.89 9.26
N LEU A 121 -2.64 4.64 9.04
CA LEU A 121 -3.74 4.05 9.81
C LEU A 121 -3.27 2.87 10.65
N TRP A 122 -4.14 2.41 11.55
CA TRP A 122 -3.88 1.27 12.42
C TRP A 122 -4.53 -0.02 11.88
N SER A 123 -4.09 -1.17 12.39
CA SER A 123 -4.78 -2.44 12.14
C SER A 123 -6.18 -2.43 12.80
N GLY A 124 -7.22 -2.57 11.99
CA GLY A 124 -8.60 -2.56 12.46
C GLY A 124 -9.61 -2.64 11.31
N ARG A 125 -10.89 -2.86 11.62
CA ARG A 125 -11.98 -2.87 10.62
C ARG A 125 -13.10 -1.94 11.07
N SER A 126 -13.19 -0.77 10.45
CA SER A 126 -14.32 0.14 10.62
C SER A 126 -14.57 0.94 9.34
N LEU A 127 -15.83 1.34 9.12
CA LEU A 127 -16.20 2.17 7.97
C LEU A 127 -15.49 3.53 8.01
N PHE A 128 -15.38 4.12 9.20
CA PHE A 128 -14.64 5.36 9.38
C PHE A 128 -13.15 5.23 8.98
N ARG A 129 -12.48 4.16 9.42
CA ARG A 129 -11.10 3.87 9.00
C ARG A 129 -11.00 3.69 7.48
N LYS A 130 -11.97 3.02 6.87
CA LYS A 130 -12.01 2.85 5.40
C LYS A 130 -12.23 4.17 4.66
N ALA A 131 -13.00 5.10 5.22
CA ALA A 131 -13.15 6.45 4.68
C ALA A 131 -11.84 7.25 4.77
N LEU A 132 -11.12 7.16 5.88
CA LEU A 132 -9.78 7.74 6.01
C LEU A 132 -8.79 7.12 5.02
N GLU A 133 -8.84 5.79 4.83
CA GLU A 133 -8.02 5.09 3.83
C GLU A 133 -8.28 5.66 2.43
N ALA A 134 -9.54 5.84 2.06
CA ALA A 134 -9.91 6.44 0.79
C ALA A 134 -9.41 7.89 0.65
N TYR A 135 -9.56 8.71 1.71
CA TYR A 135 -9.06 10.08 1.74
C TYR A 135 -7.55 10.17 1.50
N PHE A 136 -6.76 9.41 2.27
CA PHE A 136 -5.31 9.39 2.12
C PHE A 136 -4.87 8.77 0.79
N THR A 137 -5.63 7.82 0.24
CA THR A 137 -5.38 7.28 -1.10
C THR A 137 -5.44 8.38 -2.16
N VAL A 138 -6.50 9.20 -2.14
CA VAL A 138 -6.64 10.33 -3.07
C VAL A 138 -5.50 11.33 -2.87
N LEU A 139 -5.15 11.62 -1.62
CA LEU A 139 -4.08 12.56 -1.31
C LEU A 139 -2.72 12.08 -1.83
N ILE A 140 -2.37 10.81 -1.61
CA ILE A 140 -1.14 10.19 -2.12
C ILE A 140 -1.12 10.23 -3.66
N GLU A 141 -2.19 9.77 -4.31
CA GLU A 141 -2.26 9.70 -5.78
C GLU A 141 -2.25 11.07 -6.46
N PHE A 142 -2.78 12.09 -5.79
CA PHE A 142 -2.73 13.46 -6.28
C PHE A 142 -1.35 14.08 -6.09
N THR A 143 -0.66 13.74 -5.01
CA THR A 143 0.60 14.40 -4.63
C THR A 143 1.84 13.63 -5.03
N TRP A 144 1.81 12.33 -5.31
CA TRP A 144 3.00 11.52 -5.58
C TRP A 144 2.93 10.83 -6.95
N PRO A 145 4.07 10.74 -7.69
CA PRO A 145 4.11 9.96 -8.92
C PRO A 145 4.00 8.45 -8.62
N LYS A 146 3.48 7.68 -9.59
CA LYS A 146 3.27 6.22 -9.45
C LYS A 146 4.53 5.48 -9.07
N ARG A 147 5.66 5.84 -9.68
CA ARG A 147 6.99 5.32 -9.32
C ARG A 147 7.31 5.49 -7.82
N ARG A 148 7.01 6.66 -7.23
CA ARG A 148 7.25 6.92 -5.79
C ARG A 148 6.30 6.14 -4.90
N ILE A 149 5.02 6.04 -5.28
CA ILE A 149 4.03 5.23 -4.56
C ILE A 149 4.52 3.78 -4.45
N LEU A 150 4.98 3.21 -5.57
CA LEU A 150 5.48 1.84 -5.60
C LEU A 150 6.76 1.65 -4.78
N GLU A 151 7.70 2.59 -4.86
CA GLU A 151 8.93 2.59 -4.06
C GLU A 151 8.64 2.60 -2.55
N VAL A 152 7.79 3.51 -2.09
CA VAL A 152 7.44 3.60 -0.67
C VAL A 152 6.70 2.33 -0.25
N TYR A 153 5.74 1.85 -1.05
CA TYR A 153 5.03 0.60 -0.78
C TYR A 153 5.99 -0.58 -0.58
N LEU A 154 6.96 -0.76 -1.48
CA LEU A 154 7.96 -1.84 -1.40
C LEU A 154 8.87 -1.74 -0.19
N ASN A 155 9.00 -0.57 0.44
CA ASN A 155 9.81 -0.35 1.63
C ASN A 155 9.03 -0.45 2.95
N VAL A 156 7.70 -0.41 2.91
CA VAL A 156 6.85 -0.42 4.11
C VAL A 156 5.90 -1.61 4.20
N VAL A 157 5.77 -2.40 3.13
CA VAL A 157 4.96 -3.62 3.15
C VAL A 157 5.64 -4.71 3.98
N GLU A 158 4.85 -5.51 4.69
CA GLU A 158 5.31 -6.65 5.50
C GLU A 158 5.35 -7.90 4.63
N PHE A 159 6.53 -8.52 4.49
CA PHE A 159 6.71 -9.78 3.73
C PHE A 159 6.71 -11.02 4.64
N GLY A 160 6.85 -10.83 5.95
CA GLY A 160 6.77 -11.87 6.97
C GLY A 160 6.76 -11.25 8.36
N PRO A 161 6.58 -12.04 9.44
CA PRO A 161 6.48 -11.51 10.79
C PRO A 161 7.65 -10.58 11.15
N GLY A 162 7.38 -9.28 11.30
CA GLY A 162 8.38 -8.27 11.66
C GLY A 162 9.38 -7.94 10.54
N ILE A 163 9.18 -8.40 9.31
CA ILE A 163 10.06 -8.15 8.16
C ILE A 163 9.36 -7.18 7.20
N TYR A 164 9.81 -5.93 7.23
CA TYR A 164 9.25 -4.82 6.46
C TYR A 164 10.21 -4.35 5.38
N GLY A 165 9.70 -4.24 4.17
CA GLY A 165 10.44 -3.72 3.03
C GLY A 165 11.26 -4.76 2.26
N ALA A 166 11.54 -4.43 1.00
CA ALA A 166 12.18 -5.33 0.04
C ALA A 166 13.62 -5.71 0.44
N ASP A 167 14.44 -4.78 0.93
CA ASP A 167 15.82 -5.09 1.33
C ASP A 167 15.85 -6.06 2.53
N ALA A 168 15.04 -5.79 3.57
CA ALA A 168 14.94 -6.66 4.73
C ALA A 168 14.48 -8.06 4.31
N ALA A 169 13.42 -8.16 3.50
CA ALA A 169 12.89 -9.44 3.02
C ALA A 169 13.91 -10.22 2.19
N SER A 170 14.60 -9.56 1.25
CA SER A 170 15.62 -10.17 0.40
C SER A 170 16.75 -10.80 1.22
N ARG A 171 17.23 -10.08 2.24
CA ARG A 171 18.30 -10.55 3.11
C ARG A 171 17.84 -11.65 4.06
N SER A 172 16.66 -11.49 4.65
CA SER A 172 16.12 -12.45 5.61
C SER A 172 15.73 -13.78 4.98
N PHE A 173 15.20 -13.79 3.75
CA PHE A 173 14.68 -15.01 3.13
C PHE A 173 15.62 -15.65 2.12
N PHE A 174 16.47 -14.87 1.46
CA PHE A 174 17.32 -15.37 0.37
C PHE A 174 18.82 -15.11 0.59
N ALA A 175 19.20 -14.43 1.69
CA ALA A 175 20.57 -14.00 1.95
C ALA A 175 21.20 -13.21 0.80
N LYS A 176 20.39 -12.42 0.09
CA LYS A 176 20.80 -11.64 -1.10
C LYS A 176 20.52 -10.15 -0.93
N PRO A 177 21.28 -9.27 -1.59
CA PRO A 177 20.85 -7.89 -1.76
C PRO A 177 19.60 -7.82 -2.67
N PRO A 178 18.73 -6.81 -2.50
CA PRO A 178 17.45 -6.71 -3.20
C PRO A 178 17.58 -6.61 -4.73
N GLY A 179 18.73 -6.16 -5.24
CA GLY A 179 19.03 -6.13 -6.67
C GLY A 179 19.29 -7.51 -7.29
N GLN A 180 19.53 -8.55 -6.48
CA GLN A 180 19.93 -9.88 -6.95
C GLN A 180 18.85 -10.96 -6.77
N ILE A 181 17.65 -10.60 -6.30
CA ILE A 181 16.54 -11.56 -6.23
C ILE A 181 16.07 -11.93 -7.64
N THR A 182 15.87 -13.23 -7.84
CA THR A 182 15.41 -13.82 -9.09
C THR A 182 13.91 -13.57 -9.30
N PRO A 183 13.39 -13.71 -10.54
CA PRO A 183 11.96 -13.61 -10.80
C PRO A 183 11.09 -14.55 -9.96
N ARG A 184 11.59 -15.75 -9.68
CA ARG A 184 10.91 -16.74 -8.83
C ARG A 184 10.85 -16.31 -7.36
N GLU A 185 11.96 -15.77 -6.84
CA GLU A 185 12.02 -15.22 -5.48
C GLU A 185 11.12 -13.99 -5.33
N ALA A 186 11.09 -13.12 -6.34
CA ALA A 186 10.16 -11.99 -6.42
C ALA A 186 8.69 -12.42 -6.42
N ALA A 187 8.33 -13.45 -7.21
CA ALA A 187 6.99 -14.00 -7.24
C ALA A 187 6.59 -14.66 -5.91
N LEU A 188 7.52 -15.33 -5.22
CA LEU A 188 7.29 -15.86 -3.86
C LEU A 188 7.03 -14.76 -2.84
N LEU A 189 7.80 -13.66 -2.87
CA LEU A 189 7.57 -12.49 -2.02
C LEU A 189 6.19 -11.87 -2.28
N ALA A 190 5.78 -11.75 -3.54
CA ALA A 190 4.47 -11.24 -3.89
C ALA A 190 3.33 -12.20 -3.47
N ALA A 191 3.54 -13.51 -3.55
CA ALA A 191 2.54 -14.52 -3.21
C ALA A 191 2.16 -14.54 -1.72
N VAL A 192 3.04 -14.09 -0.82
CA VAL A 192 2.80 -14.09 0.63
C VAL A 192 2.13 -12.83 1.16
N LEU A 193 2.12 -11.73 0.38
CA LEU A 193 1.56 -10.44 0.79
C LEU A 193 0.09 -10.45 1.25
N PRO A 194 -0.80 -11.32 0.73
CA PRO A 194 -2.17 -11.37 1.23
C PRO A 194 -2.27 -11.76 2.71
N SER A 195 -1.29 -12.48 3.25
CA SER A 195 -1.27 -12.91 4.66
C SER A 195 0.16 -13.24 5.14
N PRO A 196 1.05 -12.24 5.25
CA PRO A 196 2.49 -12.45 5.50
C PRO A 196 2.77 -13.07 6.87
N LYS A 197 1.87 -12.90 7.85
CA LYS A 197 1.97 -13.54 9.18
C LYS A 197 1.57 -15.02 9.21
N ARG A 198 0.90 -15.51 8.15
CA ARG A 198 0.41 -16.90 8.04
C ARG A 198 1.10 -17.68 6.93
N MET A 199 1.55 -16.99 5.89
CA MET A 199 2.26 -17.57 4.75
C MET A 199 3.76 -17.48 4.99
N SER A 200 4.53 -18.40 4.39
CA SER A 200 5.97 -18.47 4.58
C SER A 200 6.68 -18.48 3.24
N VAL A 201 7.67 -17.59 3.10
CA VAL A 201 8.61 -17.57 1.97
C VAL A 201 9.62 -18.72 2.06
N PRO A 202 10.32 -18.97 3.19
CA PRO A 202 11.32 -20.04 3.25
C PRO A 202 10.71 -21.45 3.26
N ARG A 203 9.45 -21.61 3.67
CA ARG A 203 8.71 -22.88 3.64
C ARG A 203 7.37 -22.70 2.94
N PRO A 204 7.36 -22.50 1.60
CA PRO A 204 6.15 -22.18 0.88
C PRO A 204 5.24 -23.40 0.81
N SER A 205 3.99 -23.24 1.26
CA SER A 205 2.96 -24.26 1.07
C SER A 205 2.65 -24.43 -0.41
N GLU A 206 1.98 -25.53 -0.76
CA GLU A 206 1.53 -25.78 -2.14
C GLU A 206 0.74 -24.60 -2.71
N TYR A 207 -0.13 -23.98 -1.90
CA TYR A 207 -0.86 -22.77 -2.28
C TYR A 207 0.08 -21.60 -2.66
N VAL A 208 1.12 -21.35 -1.85
CA VAL A 208 2.08 -20.26 -2.12
C VAL A 208 2.89 -20.56 -3.38
N GLN A 209 3.27 -21.82 -3.60
CA GLN A 209 3.99 -22.23 -4.81
C GLN A 209 3.13 -22.06 -6.06
N MET A 210 1.89 -22.54 -6.02
CA MET A 210 0.90 -22.36 -7.11
C MET A 210 0.67 -20.88 -7.39
N ARG A 211 0.44 -20.07 -6.35
CA ARG A 211 0.20 -18.64 -6.50
C ARG A 211 1.42 -17.90 -7.06
N SER A 212 2.63 -18.29 -6.67
CA SER A 212 3.87 -17.76 -7.24
C SER A 212 3.96 -18.04 -8.74
N ALA A 213 3.65 -19.26 -9.18
CA ALA A 213 3.62 -19.60 -10.61
C ALA A 213 2.57 -18.81 -11.40
N GLU A 214 1.38 -18.57 -10.82
CA GLU A 214 0.36 -17.68 -11.40
C GLU A 214 0.89 -16.24 -11.56
N ILE A 215 1.60 -15.73 -10.55
CA ILE A 215 2.19 -14.38 -10.58
C ILE A 215 3.26 -14.31 -11.67
N GLU A 216 4.15 -15.30 -11.80
CA GLU A 216 5.13 -15.34 -12.87
C GLU A 216 4.47 -15.32 -14.26
N ALA A 217 3.39 -16.08 -14.45
CA ALA A 217 2.63 -16.07 -15.69
C ALA A 217 1.99 -14.71 -15.94
N ALA A 218 1.42 -14.07 -14.91
CA ALA A 218 0.86 -12.73 -15.01
C ALA A 218 1.92 -11.67 -15.35
N VAL A 219 3.11 -11.75 -14.76
CA VAL A 219 4.25 -10.86 -15.08
C VAL A 219 4.62 -10.97 -16.57
N ARG A 220 4.68 -12.20 -17.10
CA ARG A 220 4.93 -12.41 -18.55
C ARG A 220 3.82 -11.80 -19.41
N ALA A 221 2.56 -11.97 -19.02
CA ALA A 221 1.41 -11.40 -19.72
C ALA A 221 1.38 -9.87 -19.72
N LEU A 222 1.91 -9.23 -18.67
CA LEU A 222 2.05 -7.76 -18.58
C LEU A 222 3.22 -7.19 -19.41
N GLY A 223 4.05 -8.04 -20.03
CA GLY A 223 5.25 -7.61 -20.76
C GLY A 223 6.52 -7.49 -19.90
N GLY A 224 6.52 -8.08 -18.69
CA GLY A 224 7.69 -8.14 -17.82
C GLY A 224 8.16 -6.78 -17.30
N PRO A 225 9.46 -6.62 -16.96
CA PRO A 225 10.02 -5.37 -16.42
C PRO A 225 9.74 -4.11 -17.25
N GLY A 226 9.54 -4.22 -18.56
CA GLY A 226 9.22 -3.10 -19.44
C GLY A 226 7.91 -2.40 -19.06
N TYR A 227 6.98 -3.09 -18.40
CA TYR A 227 5.75 -2.51 -17.87
C TYR A 227 6.01 -1.37 -16.88
N LEU A 228 7.12 -1.44 -16.13
CA LEU A 228 7.49 -0.43 -15.14
C LEU A 228 7.92 0.91 -15.77
N ALA A 229 8.21 0.94 -17.08
CA ALA A 229 8.51 2.17 -17.80
C ALA A 229 7.28 3.09 -17.96
N GLN A 230 6.08 2.59 -17.65
CA GLN A 230 4.82 3.35 -17.71
C GLN A 230 4.50 4.10 -16.40
N LEU A 231 5.36 4.00 -15.39
CA LEU A 231 5.17 4.55 -14.03
C LEU A 231 5.73 5.97 -13.83
#